data_AF-A0A818W9B4-F1
#
_entry.id   AF-A0A818W9B4-F1
#
_cell.length_a   1.000
_cell.length_b   1.000
_cell.length_c   1.000
_cell.angle_alpha   90.00
_cell.angle_beta   90.00
_cell.angle_gamma   90.00
#
_symmetry.space_group_name_H-M   'P 1'
#
loop_
_entity.id
_entity.type
_entity.pdbx_description
1 polymer ?
#
loop_
_entity_poly.entity_id
_entity_poly.type
_entity_poly.pdbx_seq_one_letter_code
_entity_poly.pdbx_strand_id
1 'polypeptide(L)'
;MFRNSTVVPGGELILGGVDTSKYSGSITYVHVTVQGYWQFLLDSVTVCGTSICSSNCNAIADTGITLILGPANQIAALNAALGAVYDPTTGFVSEIYASST
;
A
#
# COMPACT_ATOMS: atom_id res chain seq x y z
N MET A 1 -12.93 8.85 24.38
CA MET A 1 -12.81 7.41 24.05
C MET A 1 -14.18 6.78 24.23
N PHE A 2 -14.93 6.62 23.14
CA PHE A 2 -16.26 6.00 23.16
C PHE A 2 -16.08 4.49 23.01
N ARG A 3 -16.25 3.71 24.08
CA ARG A 3 -16.35 2.25 23.97
C ARG A 3 -17.82 1.87 23.87
N ASN A 4 -18.35 1.87 22.65
CA ASN A 4 -19.60 1.18 22.38
C ASN A 4 -19.27 -0.32 22.25
N SER A 5 -19.58 -1.10 23.29
CA SER A 5 -19.22 -2.52 23.41
C SER A 5 -19.99 -3.45 22.47
N THR A 6 -20.84 -2.91 21.61
CA THR A 6 -21.60 -3.65 20.59
C THR A 6 -20.95 -3.62 19.20
N VAL A 7 -19.87 -2.85 19.03
CA VAL A 7 -19.20 -2.69 17.73
C VAL A 7 -17.98 -3.61 17.65
N VAL A 8 -17.92 -4.43 16.59
CA VAL A 8 -16.74 -5.24 16.26
C VAL A 8 -15.58 -4.29 15.90
N PRO A 9 -14.38 -4.43 16.49
CA PRO A 9 -13.23 -3.60 16.15
C PRO A 9 -12.83 -3.75 14.68
N GLY A 10 -12.50 -2.64 14.01
CA GLY A 10 -12.01 -2.67 12.62
C GLY A 10 -10.54 -3.11 12.47
N GLY A 11 -9.76 -3.07 13.55
CA GLY A 11 -8.34 -3.43 13.57
C GLY A 11 -7.76 -3.42 14.98
N GLU A 12 -6.50 -3.84 15.11
CA GLU A 12 -5.78 -3.98 16.38
C GLU A 12 -4.30 -3.55 16.22
N LEU A 13 -3.76 -2.87 17.23
CA LEU A 13 -2.34 -2.55 17.36
C LEU A 13 -1.78 -3.30 18.57
N ILE A 14 -0.71 -4.06 18.36
CA ILE A 14 -0.04 -4.82 19.41
C ILE A 14 1.30 -4.14 19.70
N LEU A 15 1.52 -3.78 20.96
CA LEU A 15 2.79 -3.22 21.41
C LEU A 15 3.64 -4.34 22.03
N GLY A 16 4.79 -4.63 21.41
CA GLY A 16 5.76 -5.59 21.95
C GLY A 16 5.60 -7.05 21.48
N GLY A 17 4.80 -7.31 20.46
CA GLY A 17 4.62 -8.66 19.94
C GLY A 17 3.77 -8.74 18.68
N VAL A 18 3.33 -9.96 18.35
CA VAL A 18 2.43 -10.27 17.25
C VAL A 18 1.35 -11.23 17.74
N ASP A 19 0.16 -11.18 17.16
CA ASP A 19 -0.90 -12.16 17.40
C ASP A 19 -0.97 -13.15 16.23
N THR A 20 -0.59 -14.39 16.49
CA THR A 20 -0.56 -15.46 15.49
C THR A 20 -1.95 -15.87 15.00
N SER A 21 -3.02 -15.45 15.67
CA SER A 21 -4.39 -15.68 15.20
C SER A 21 -4.81 -14.72 14.07
N LYS A 22 -4.03 -13.65 13.82
CA LYS A 22 -4.33 -12.60 12.83
C LYS A 22 -3.68 -12.80 11.47
N TYR A 23 -2.82 -13.81 11.31
CA TYR A 23 -2.18 -14.13 10.05
C TYR A 23 -2.04 -15.64 9.87
N SER A 24 -1.85 -16.07 8.62
CA SER A 24 -1.53 -17.46 8.28
C SER A 24 -0.08 -17.58 7.83
N GLY A 25 0.52 -18.76 8.01
CA GLY A 25 1.91 -19.01 7.64
C GLY A 25 2.93 -18.32 8.55
N SER A 26 4.09 -17.98 7.99
CA SER A 26 5.22 -17.36 8.69
C SER A 26 5.50 -15.95 8.21
N ILE A 27 5.92 -15.07 9.11
CA ILE A 27 6.34 -13.71 8.77
C ILE A 27 7.64 -13.76 7.96
N THR A 28 7.64 -13.14 6.79
CA THR A 28 8.84 -12.88 6.00
C THR A 28 9.31 -11.46 6.27
N TYR A 29 10.58 -11.30 6.64
CA TYR A 29 11.16 -10.01 6.96
C TYR A 29 11.96 -9.47 5.78
N VAL A 30 11.91 -8.14 5.61
CA VAL A 30 12.75 -7.38 4.68
C VAL A 30 13.55 -6.33 5.44
N HIS A 31 14.72 -5.98 4.93
CA HIS A 31 15.58 -5.00 5.56
C HIS A 31 15.07 -3.58 5.34
N VAL A 32 15.14 -2.76 6.41
CA VAL A 32 14.94 -1.32 6.30
C VAL A 32 16.14 -0.72 5.57
N THR A 33 15.89 0.02 4.48
CA THR A 33 16.95 0.61 3.65
C THR A 33 17.43 1.97 4.16
N VAL A 34 16.51 2.79 4.66
CA VAL A 34 16.80 4.10 5.26
C VAL A 34 16.02 4.24 6.56
N GLN A 35 16.73 4.46 7.66
CA GLN A 35 16.11 4.67 8.98
C GLN A 35 15.58 6.09 9.10
N GLY A 36 14.26 6.21 9.00
CA GLY A 36 13.51 7.46 9.06
C GLY A 36 12.03 7.23 8.76
N TYR A 37 11.77 6.24 7.88
CA TYR A 37 10.47 5.62 7.65
C TYR A 37 10.61 4.10 7.74
N TRP A 38 9.48 3.37 7.73
CA TRP A 38 9.46 1.93 7.45
C TRP A 38 9.71 1.68 5.96
N GLN A 39 10.88 2.12 5.49
CA GLN A 39 11.27 2.08 4.08
C GLN A 39 12.02 0.79 3.76
N PHE A 40 11.63 0.13 2.67
CA PHE A 40 12.26 -1.10 2.19
C PHE A 40 12.34 -1.10 0.66
N LEU A 41 13.09 -2.05 0.12
CA LEU A 41 13.28 -2.20 -1.32
C LEU A 41 12.24 -3.16 -1.90
N LEU A 42 11.68 -2.80 -3.04
CA LEU A 42 10.88 -3.67 -3.89
C LEU A 42 11.73 -4.17 -5.06
N ASP A 43 11.68 -5.48 -5.27
CA ASP A 43 12.31 -6.11 -6.43
C ASP A 43 11.58 -5.75 -7.72
N SER A 44 10.25 -5.83 -7.75
CA SER A 44 9.44 -5.37 -8.88
C SER A 44 7.98 -5.14 -8.50
N VAL A 45 7.28 -4.37 -9.32
CA VAL A 45 5.81 -4.26 -9.31
C VAL A 45 5.33 -4.58 -10.72
N THR A 46 4.43 -5.54 -10.85
CA THR A 46 3.90 -5.99 -12.14
C THR A 46 2.38 -6.08 -12.07
N VAL A 47 1.69 -5.51 -13.06
CA VAL A 47 0.22 -5.51 -13.17
C VAL A 47 -0.18 -5.92 -14.58
N CYS A 48 -1.05 -6.93 -14.72
CA CYS A 48 -1.50 -7.44 -16.02
C CYS A 48 -0.34 -7.74 -17.01
N GLY A 49 0.79 -8.25 -16.51
CA GLY A 49 2.01 -8.50 -17.30
C GLY A 49 2.87 -7.27 -17.62
N THR A 50 2.43 -6.07 -17.24
CA THR A 50 3.19 -4.82 -17.39
C THR A 50 4.03 -4.56 -16.15
N SER A 51 5.34 -4.41 -16.32
CA SER A 51 6.24 -3.99 -15.23
C SER A 51 6.05 -2.49 -14.97
N ILE A 52 5.53 -2.17 -13.78
CA ILE A 52 5.34 -0.81 -13.28
C ILE A 52 6.62 -0.30 -12.60
N CYS A 53 7.29 -1.21 -11.89
CA CYS A 53 8.64 -1.04 -11.37
C CYS A 53 9.44 -2.31 -11.69
N SER A 54 10.63 -2.14 -12.29
CA SER A 54 11.42 -3.27 -12.79
C SER A 54 12.57 -3.69 -11.87
N SER A 55 13.09 -2.79 -11.03
CA SER A 55 14.11 -3.11 -10.01
C SER A 55 14.29 -1.97 -9.02
N ASN A 56 14.65 -2.30 -7.79
CA ASN A 56 15.16 -1.38 -6.77
C ASN A 56 14.27 -0.16 -6.48
N CYS A 57 12.94 -0.34 -6.48
CA CYS A 57 12.04 0.75 -6.09
C CYS A 57 11.97 0.86 -4.56
N ASN A 58 12.03 2.09 -4.05
CA ASN A 58 11.80 2.33 -2.64
C ASN A 58 10.30 2.31 -2.36
N ALA A 59 9.91 1.65 -1.27
CA ALA A 59 8.55 1.65 -0.75
C ALA A 59 8.56 1.93 0.75
N ILE A 60 7.46 2.47 1.26
CA ILE A 60 7.24 2.72 2.67
C ILE A 60 5.97 2.00 3.10
N ALA A 61 6.03 1.26 4.21
CA ALA A 61 4.85 0.76 4.89
C ALA A 61 4.30 1.87 5.81
N ASP A 62 3.19 2.49 5.41
CA ASP A 62 2.59 3.62 6.12
C ASP A 62 1.12 3.32 6.45
N THR A 63 0.82 3.14 7.74
CA THR A 63 -0.58 2.95 8.21
C THR A 63 -1.39 4.25 8.20
N GLY A 64 -0.75 5.40 7.96
CA GLY A 64 -1.37 6.72 7.90
C GLY A 64 -1.94 7.09 6.52
N ILE A 65 -1.63 6.31 5.48
CA ILE A 65 -2.19 6.50 4.14
C ILE A 65 -3.23 5.43 3.82
N THR A 66 -4.37 5.82 3.26
CA THR A 66 -5.43 4.88 2.89
C THR A 66 -5.15 4.14 1.57
N LEU A 67 -4.42 4.78 0.65
CA LEU A 67 -4.19 4.28 -0.71
C LEU A 67 -2.74 3.85 -0.93
N ILE A 68 -2.53 2.95 -1.89
CA ILE A 68 -1.20 2.70 -2.45
C ILE A 68 -0.83 3.88 -3.34
N LEU A 69 0.32 4.49 -3.06
CA LEU A 69 0.84 5.64 -3.81
C LEU A 69 2.09 5.23 -4.60
N GLY A 70 2.30 5.93 -5.71
CA GLY A 70 3.52 5.81 -6.51
C GLY A 70 3.76 7.02 -7.40
N PRO A 71 4.92 7.07 -8.09
CA PRO A 71 5.23 8.08 -9.09
C PRO A 71 4.12 8.20 -10.13
N ALA A 72 3.79 9.43 -10.54
CA ALA A 72 2.64 9.69 -11.38
C ALA A 72 2.66 8.94 -12.73
N ASN A 73 3.84 8.83 -13.34
CA ASN A 73 4.03 8.07 -14.58
C ASN A 73 3.78 6.56 -14.41
N GLN A 74 4.20 5.99 -13.27
CA GLN A 74 4.02 4.58 -12.96
C GLN A 74 2.55 4.27 -12.67
N ILE A 75 1.87 5.14 -11.92
CA ILE A 75 0.43 4.99 -11.66
C ILE A 75 -0.40 5.20 -12.93
N ALA A 76 -0.02 6.12 -13.82
CA ALA A 76 -0.68 6.26 -15.11
C ALA A 76 -0.54 4.98 -15.97
N ALA A 77 0.65 4.37 -16.00
CA ALA A 77 0.87 3.10 -16.69
C ALA A 77 0.05 1.95 -16.06
N LEU A 78 -0.02 1.91 -14.73
CA LEU A 78 -0.83 0.95 -13.98
C LEU A 78 -2.32 1.10 -14.33
N ASN A 79 -2.84 2.32 -14.28
CA ASN A 79 -4.25 2.62 -14.59
C ASN A 79 -4.58 2.26 -16.05
N ALA A 80 -3.69 2.55 -16.98
CA ALA A 80 -3.84 2.15 -18.38
C ALA A 80 -3.86 0.61 -18.53
N ALA A 81 -2.98 -0.11 -17.83
CA ALA A 81 -2.93 -1.58 -17.85
C ALA A 81 -4.18 -2.23 -17.25
N LEU A 82 -4.85 -1.55 -16.31
CA LEU A 82 -6.12 -1.99 -15.72
C LEU A 82 -7.36 -1.54 -16.51
N GLY A 83 -7.21 -0.63 -17.48
CA GLY A 83 -8.36 0.02 -18.14
C GLY A 83 -9.15 0.93 -17.20
N ALA A 84 -8.52 1.45 -16.16
CA ALA A 84 -9.16 2.29 -15.15
C ALA A 84 -9.53 3.67 -15.75
N VAL A 85 -10.73 4.15 -15.43
CA VAL A 85 -11.28 5.41 -15.96
C VAL A 85 -11.42 6.42 -14.83
N TYR A 86 -11.00 7.66 -15.10
CA TYR A 86 -11.13 8.77 -14.17
C TYR A 86 -12.59 9.21 -14.04
N ASP A 87 -13.09 9.25 -12.82
CA ASP A 87 -14.38 9.84 -12.47
C ASP A 87 -14.18 11.27 -11.95
N PRO A 88 -14.61 12.30 -12.69
CA PRO A 88 -14.46 13.70 -12.29
C PRO A 88 -15.32 14.08 -11.08
N THR A 89 -16.33 13.27 -10.72
CA THR A 89 -17.23 13.52 -9.61
C THR A 89 -16.57 13.20 -8.27
N THR A 90 -15.83 12.09 -8.26
CA THR A 90 -15.18 11.58 -7.05
C THR A 90 -13.70 11.92 -7.00
N GLY A 91 -13.11 12.32 -8.13
CA GLY A 91 -11.67 12.59 -8.24
C GLY A 91 -10.82 11.32 -8.25
N PHE A 92 -11.45 10.14 -8.32
CA PHE A 92 -10.78 8.85 -8.36
C PHE A 92 -10.76 8.29 -9.79
N VAL A 93 -9.64 7.72 -10.20
CA VAL A 93 -9.65 6.61 -11.17
C VAL A 93 -10.13 5.40 -10.38
N SER A 94 -10.96 4.52 -10.94
CA SER A 94 -11.42 3.30 -10.26
C SER A 94 -10.23 2.57 -9.61
N GLU A 95 -10.03 2.85 -8.31
CA GLU A 95 -8.93 2.55 -7.39
C GLU A 95 -7.48 2.69 -7.91
N ILE A 96 -6.80 3.78 -7.50
CA ILE A 96 -5.34 4.01 -7.23
C ILE A 96 -4.93 5.44 -7.67
N TYR A 97 -4.38 6.24 -6.74
CA TYR A 97 -4.04 7.66 -7.00
C TYR A 97 -2.54 7.91 -7.24
N ALA A 98 -2.26 8.72 -8.25
CA ALA A 98 -0.98 9.29 -8.62
C ALA A 98 -0.78 10.64 -7.91
N SER A 99 0.15 10.75 -6.97
CA SER A 99 0.55 12.06 -6.43
C SER A 99 1.47 12.77 -7.44
N SER A 100 0.99 13.81 -8.10
CA SER A 100 1.83 14.74 -8.86
C SER A 100 2.43 15.81 -7.95
N THR A 101 3.76 15.98 -7.96
CA THR A 101 4.33 17.32 -7.92
C THR A 101 4.03 18.04 -9.22
#